data_AF-A0A4Q8L2J8-F1
#
_entry.id   AF-A0A4Q8L2J8-F1
#
_cell.length_a   1.000
_cell.length_b   1.000
_cell.length_c   1.000
_cell.angle_alpha   90.00
_cell.angle_beta   90.00
_cell.angle_gamma   90.00
#
_symmetry.space_group_name_H-M   'P 1'
#
loop_
_entity.id
_entity.type
_entity.pdbx_description
1 polymer ?
#
loop_
_entity_poly.entity_id
_entity_poly.type
_entity_poly.pdbx_seq_one_letter_code
_entity_poly.pdbx_strand_id
1 'polypeptide(L)'
;MENVDKDTSEELAQYAASLLNPLRKELGTVVVEVSDLALDYAVRLAQSLNSTLRYHNYDSLIAIAKTTGVEPKGKDCQSFSEYREQYSLYDAKKFIYRALIWRLFDDSHADYGYALTILGLDEDESGIEQIGFAFSKFTFDIDWLLTHMIFIPKDWILEKGQI
;
A
#
# COMPACT_ATOMS: atom_id res chain seq x y z
N MET A 1 -3.20 -13.09 9.40
CA MET A 1 -3.55 -12.58 8.05
C MET A 1 -2.32 -12.41 7.16
N GLU A 2 -1.18 -13.03 7.51
CA GLU A 2 0.11 -12.74 6.86
C GLU A 2 0.30 -13.52 5.55
N ASN A 3 -0.53 -14.55 5.32
CA ASN A 3 -0.54 -15.37 4.11
C ASN A 3 -1.96 -15.37 3.52
N VAL A 4 -2.34 -14.25 2.90
CA VAL A 4 -3.60 -14.12 2.16
C VAL A 4 -3.41 -14.76 0.78
N ASP A 5 -4.37 -15.55 0.32
CA ASP A 5 -4.33 -16.11 -1.03
C ASP A 5 -4.50 -15.02 -2.10
N LYS A 6 -4.21 -15.36 -3.36
CA LYS A 6 -4.21 -14.39 -4.47
C LYS A 6 -5.60 -13.78 -4.69
N ASP A 7 -6.64 -14.61 -4.72
CA ASP A 7 -8.01 -14.16 -5.00
C ASP A 7 -8.49 -13.20 -3.91
N THR A 8 -8.23 -13.54 -2.64
CA THR A 8 -8.54 -12.65 -1.52
C THR A 8 -7.73 -11.35 -1.58
N SER A 9 -6.45 -11.40 -1.98
CA SER A 9 -5.59 -10.21 -2.10
C SER A 9 -6.07 -9.27 -3.22
N GLU A 10 -6.45 -9.82 -4.36
CA GLU A 10 -7.07 -9.07 -5.46
C GLU A 10 -8.40 -8.45 -5.03
N GLU A 11 -9.26 -9.19 -4.32
CA GLU A 11 -10.54 -8.67 -3.82
C GLU A 11 -10.34 -7.48 -2.87
N LEU A 12 -9.35 -7.56 -1.97
CA LEU A 12 -9.03 -6.47 -1.05
C LEU A 12 -8.49 -5.23 -1.77
N ALA A 13 -7.63 -5.41 -2.77
CA ALA A 13 -7.13 -4.31 -3.58
C ALA A 13 -8.25 -3.68 -4.44
N GLN A 14 -9.15 -4.49 -5.01
CA GLN A 14 -10.32 -3.98 -5.74
C GLN A 14 -11.27 -3.21 -4.81
N TYR A 15 -11.48 -3.70 -3.59
CA TYR A 15 -12.25 -2.99 -2.60
C TYR A 15 -11.65 -1.61 -2.30
N ALA A 16 -10.34 -1.52 -2.07
CA ALA A 16 -9.68 -0.24 -1.86
C ALA A 16 -9.78 0.69 -3.09
N ALA A 17 -9.54 0.18 -4.30
CA ALA A 17 -9.69 0.95 -5.53
C ALA A 17 -11.12 1.49 -5.71
N SER A 18 -12.15 0.70 -5.33
CA SER A 18 -13.56 1.12 -5.37
C SER A 18 -13.89 2.27 -4.41
N LEU A 19 -13.13 2.40 -3.31
CA LEU A 19 -13.26 3.51 -2.36
C LEU A 19 -12.50 4.76 -2.83
N LEU A 20 -11.32 4.58 -3.44
CA LEU A 20 -10.43 5.67 -3.82
C LEU A 20 -10.81 6.32 -5.15
N ASN A 21 -11.15 5.53 -6.16
CA ASN A 21 -11.41 6.05 -7.51
C ASN A 21 -12.54 7.09 -7.58
N PRO A 22 -13.65 6.97 -6.81
CA PRO A 22 -14.64 8.05 -6.75
C PRO A 22 -14.05 9.37 -6.24
N LEU A 23 -13.21 9.33 -5.20
CA LEU A 23 -12.59 10.53 -4.63
C LEU A 23 -11.59 11.15 -5.60
N ARG A 24 -10.71 10.32 -6.19
CA ARG A 24 -9.72 10.76 -7.18
C ARG A 24 -10.38 11.37 -8.42
N LYS A 25 -11.50 10.80 -8.87
CA LYS A 25 -12.30 11.34 -9.97
C LYS A 25 -12.86 12.74 -9.65
N GLU A 26 -13.40 12.96 -8.46
CA GLU A 26 -13.91 14.28 -8.05
C GLU A 26 -12.79 15.33 -7.95
N LEU A 27 -11.58 14.90 -7.58
CA LEU A 27 -10.40 15.77 -7.53
C LEU A 27 -9.70 15.97 -8.89
N GLY A 28 -10.11 15.23 -9.92
CA GLY A 28 -9.46 15.25 -11.23
C GLY A 28 -8.06 14.60 -11.24
N THR A 29 -7.75 13.73 -10.28
CA THR A 29 -6.49 12.99 -10.19
C THR A 29 -6.57 11.62 -10.84
N VAL A 30 -5.43 10.95 -10.96
CA VAL A 30 -5.31 9.67 -11.69
C VAL A 30 -5.93 8.50 -10.95
N VAL A 31 -6.59 7.62 -11.70
CA VAL A 31 -7.21 6.42 -11.14
C VAL A 31 -6.17 5.41 -10.65
N VAL A 32 -6.57 4.61 -9.66
CA VAL A 32 -5.85 3.40 -9.26
C VAL A 32 -6.44 2.15 -9.89
N GLU A 33 -5.57 1.26 -10.34
CA GLU A 33 -5.91 -0.06 -10.88
C GLU A 33 -5.20 -1.15 -10.06
N VAL A 34 -5.83 -2.33 -9.93
CA VAL A 34 -5.18 -3.48 -9.30
C VAL A 34 -4.21 -4.13 -10.28
N SER A 35 -3.02 -4.53 -9.82
CA SER A 35 -2.07 -5.28 -10.65
C SER A 35 -1.35 -6.37 -9.85
N ASP A 36 -0.97 -7.43 -10.56
CA ASP A 36 -0.10 -8.49 -10.00
C ASP A 36 1.24 -7.92 -9.50
N LEU A 37 1.78 -6.91 -10.19
CA LEU A 37 3.02 -6.25 -9.81
C LEU A 37 2.91 -5.56 -8.44
N ALA A 38 1.86 -4.76 -8.22
CA ALA A 38 1.68 -4.04 -6.98
C ALA A 38 1.36 -4.99 -5.81
N LEU A 39 0.60 -6.07 -6.07
CA LEU A 39 0.32 -7.11 -5.10
C LEU A 39 1.61 -7.85 -4.68
N ASP A 40 2.42 -8.30 -5.65
CA ASP A 40 3.72 -8.95 -5.37
C ASP A 40 4.65 -8.01 -4.60
N TYR A 41 4.71 -6.74 -4.98
CA TYR A 41 5.50 -5.72 -4.28
C TYR A 41 5.07 -5.59 -2.82
N ALA A 42 3.76 -5.44 -2.56
CA ALA A 42 3.24 -5.31 -1.20
C ALA A 42 3.59 -6.54 -0.33
N VAL A 43 3.47 -7.74 -0.89
CA VAL A 43 3.84 -9.00 -0.20
C VAL A 43 5.34 -9.03 0.12
N ARG A 44 6.21 -8.67 -0.83
CA ARG A 44 7.66 -8.61 -0.60
C ARG A 44 8.02 -7.60 0.48
N LEU A 45 7.37 -6.44 0.52
CA LEU A 45 7.59 -5.46 1.57
C LEU A 45 7.15 -6.00 2.93
N ALA A 46 5.96 -6.61 2.99
CA ALA A 46 5.45 -7.22 4.22
C ALA A 46 6.42 -8.28 4.77
N GLN A 47 7.07 -9.05 3.89
CA GLN A 47 8.05 -10.08 4.24
C GLN A 47 9.45 -9.53 4.57
N SER A 48 9.85 -8.40 3.99
CA SER A 48 11.17 -7.79 4.22
C SER A 48 11.24 -7.03 5.54
N LEU A 49 10.10 -6.65 6.11
CA LEU A 49 10.03 -5.97 7.37
C LEU A 49 10.36 -6.93 8.52
N ASN A 50 11.46 -6.64 9.22
CA ASN A 50 11.68 -7.21 10.53
C ASN A 50 10.64 -6.62 11.50
N SER A 51 10.05 -7.48 12.32
CA SER A 51 9.02 -7.21 13.34
C SER A 51 9.28 -6.06 14.32
N THR A 52 10.43 -5.36 14.23
CA THR A 52 10.91 -4.33 15.16
C THR A 52 11.05 -2.92 14.55
N LEU A 53 10.91 -2.75 13.22
CA LEU A 53 11.01 -1.44 12.55
C LEU A 53 9.76 -0.55 12.76
N ARG A 54 9.94 0.61 13.38
CA ARG A 54 8.88 1.61 13.67
C ARG A 54 8.63 2.61 12.52
N TYR A 55 9.39 2.53 11.44
CA TYR A 55 9.39 3.50 10.35
C TYR A 55 9.43 2.78 9.00
N HIS A 56 9.07 3.51 7.94
CA HIS A 56 9.16 3.04 6.56
C HIS A 56 10.54 2.50 6.24
N ASN A 57 10.59 1.25 5.78
CA ASN A 57 11.83 0.63 5.36
C ASN A 57 12.14 1.02 3.90
N TYR A 58 12.58 2.26 3.70
CA TYR A 58 12.92 2.79 2.39
C TYR A 58 13.99 1.95 1.67
N ASP A 59 14.94 1.36 2.41
CA ASP A 59 15.93 0.45 1.83
C ASP A 59 15.26 -0.79 1.23
N SER A 60 14.25 -1.35 1.90
CA SER A 60 13.45 -2.44 1.35
C SER A 60 12.63 -2.01 0.15
N LEU A 61 11.98 -0.83 0.21
CA LEU A 61 11.25 -0.29 -0.93
C LEU A 61 12.17 -0.19 -2.15
N ILE A 62 13.33 0.45 -2.01
CA ILE A 62 14.33 0.60 -3.07
C ILE A 62 14.82 -0.76 -3.59
N ALA A 63 15.10 -1.70 -2.68
CA ALA A 63 15.58 -3.03 -3.05
C ALA A 63 14.52 -3.82 -3.83
N ILE A 64 13.27 -3.80 -3.38
CA ILE A 64 12.15 -4.46 -4.05
C ILE A 64 11.95 -3.84 -5.43
N ALA A 65 11.86 -2.51 -5.52
CA ALA A 65 11.69 -1.78 -6.78
C ALA A 65 12.69 -2.22 -7.86
N LYS A 66 13.98 -2.29 -7.51
CA LYS A 66 15.04 -2.77 -8.43
C LYS A 66 14.80 -4.19 -8.93
N THR A 67 14.32 -5.09 -8.07
CA THR A 67 14.07 -6.49 -8.45
C THR A 67 12.75 -6.70 -9.19
N THR A 68 11.79 -5.79 -9.04
CA THR A 68 10.46 -5.86 -9.67
C THR A 68 10.36 -4.99 -10.93
N GLY A 69 11.45 -4.32 -11.33
CA GLY A 69 11.47 -3.45 -12.50
C GLY A 69 10.67 -2.15 -12.30
N VAL A 70 10.79 -1.53 -11.13
CA VAL A 70 10.15 -0.27 -10.77
C VAL A 70 11.24 0.75 -10.40
N GLU A 71 11.03 2.02 -10.72
CA GLU A 71 11.89 3.12 -10.28
C GLU A 71 12.09 3.09 -8.75
N PRO A 72 13.31 3.31 -8.24
CA PRO A 72 13.64 3.19 -6.81
C PRO A 72 13.18 4.42 -6.00
N LYS A 73 11.93 4.86 -6.19
CA LYS A 73 11.33 6.04 -5.55
C LYS A 73 10.24 5.73 -4.54
N GLY A 74 9.73 4.49 -4.52
CA GLY A 74 8.90 3.87 -3.46
C GLY A 74 7.76 4.74 -2.93
N LYS A 75 6.51 4.45 -3.31
CA LYS A 75 5.32 5.15 -2.81
C LYS A 75 4.46 4.20 -1.99
N ASP A 76 4.48 4.36 -0.68
CA ASP A 76 3.77 3.48 0.24
C ASP A 76 3.00 4.21 1.34
N CYS A 77 2.03 3.50 1.90
CA CYS A 77 1.30 3.90 3.08
C CYS A 77 1.12 2.70 4.01
N GLN A 78 1.35 2.91 5.31
CA GLN A 78 1.22 1.87 6.31
C GLN A 78 0.13 2.24 7.32
N SER A 79 -0.55 1.24 7.90
CA SER A 79 -1.49 1.48 9.00
C SER A 79 -1.45 0.36 10.03
N PHE A 80 -1.63 0.72 11.30
CA PHE A 80 -1.61 -0.20 12.43
C PHE A 80 -3.03 -0.58 12.85
N SER A 81 -3.26 -1.86 13.07
CA SER A 81 -4.51 -2.44 13.58
C SER A 81 -4.23 -3.41 14.72
N GLU A 82 -5.27 -3.69 15.51
CA GLU A 82 -5.19 -4.69 16.58
C GLU A 82 -4.82 -6.07 16.02
N TYR A 83 -3.83 -6.73 16.63
CA TYR A 83 -3.45 -8.08 16.25
C TYR A 83 -4.38 -9.14 16.86
N ARG A 84 -4.72 -10.15 16.07
CA ARG A 84 -5.46 -11.37 16.42
C ARG A 84 -4.89 -12.55 15.63
N GLU A 85 -5.09 -13.76 16.15
CA GLU A 85 -4.63 -14.99 15.48
C GLU A 85 -5.41 -15.28 14.17
N GLN A 86 -6.67 -14.84 14.10
CA GLN A 86 -7.54 -15.11 12.96
C GLN A 86 -8.36 -13.88 12.60
N TYR A 87 -8.62 -13.74 11.30
CA TYR A 87 -9.37 -12.65 10.73
C TYR A 87 -10.27 -13.17 9.62
N SER A 88 -11.44 -12.58 9.50
CA SER A 88 -12.31 -12.76 8.36
C SER A 88 -11.98 -11.76 7.24
N LEU A 89 -12.49 -12.01 6.04
CA LEU A 89 -12.48 -11.05 4.93
C LEU A 89 -13.14 -9.71 5.33
N TYR A 90 -14.17 -9.75 6.18
CA TYR A 90 -14.80 -8.55 6.72
C TYR A 90 -13.81 -7.73 7.58
N ASP A 91 -13.03 -8.39 8.44
CA ASP A 91 -12.03 -7.71 9.28
C ASP A 91 -10.98 -7.03 8.40
N ALA A 92 -10.49 -7.72 7.36
CA ALA A 92 -9.54 -7.15 6.40
C ALA A 92 -10.09 -5.90 5.69
N LYS A 93 -11.32 -5.97 5.14
CA LYS A 93 -11.97 -4.81 4.51
C LYS A 93 -12.18 -3.67 5.50
N LYS A 94 -12.54 -3.98 6.76
CA LYS A 94 -12.69 -2.98 7.83
C LYS A 94 -11.37 -2.30 8.15
N PHE A 95 -10.26 -3.03 8.20
CA PHE A 95 -8.94 -2.45 8.46
C PHE A 95 -8.47 -1.57 7.31
N ILE A 96 -8.65 -2.00 6.06
CA ILE A 96 -8.36 -1.17 4.88
C ILE A 96 -9.17 0.12 4.93
N TYR A 97 -10.49 0.03 5.19
CA TYR A 97 -11.34 1.22 5.29
C TYR A 97 -10.87 2.18 6.38
N ARG A 98 -10.56 1.68 7.58
CA ARG A 98 -10.06 2.50 8.69
C ARG A 98 -8.70 3.12 8.36
N ALA A 99 -7.81 2.35 7.73
CA ALA A 99 -6.50 2.82 7.30
C ALA A 99 -6.65 4.01 6.34
N LEU A 100 -7.51 3.89 5.32
CA LEU A 100 -7.79 4.98 4.39
C LEU A 100 -8.37 6.21 5.11
N ILE A 101 -9.36 6.03 5.99
CA ILE A 101 -9.96 7.16 6.73
C ILE A 101 -8.91 7.89 7.58
N TRP A 102 -8.10 7.17 8.33
CA TRP A 102 -7.06 7.81 9.15
C TRP A 102 -6.02 8.54 8.30
N ARG A 103 -5.62 7.96 7.19
CA ARG A 103 -4.62 8.56 6.29
C ARG A 103 -5.16 9.72 5.45
N LEU A 104 -6.46 9.77 5.22
CA LEU A 104 -7.11 10.88 4.52
C LEU A 104 -7.44 12.05 5.45
N PHE A 105 -7.81 11.78 6.70
CA PHE A 105 -8.44 12.79 7.57
C PHE A 105 -7.70 13.07 8.88
N ASP A 106 -6.74 12.23 9.28
CA ASP A 106 -5.95 12.38 10.52
C ASP A 106 -4.45 12.19 10.26
N ASP A 107 -3.96 12.91 9.25
CA ASP A 107 -2.60 12.72 8.71
C ASP A 107 -1.64 13.86 9.05
N SER A 108 -2.02 14.70 10.02
CA SER A 108 -1.23 15.85 10.46
C SER A 108 0.19 15.48 10.93
N HIS A 109 0.36 14.28 11.51
CA HIS A 109 1.65 13.76 11.95
C HIS A 109 2.64 13.49 10.80
N ALA A 110 2.16 13.42 9.56
CA ALA A 110 2.95 13.23 8.35
C ALA A 110 2.83 14.43 7.39
N ASP A 111 2.43 15.61 7.90
CA ASP A 111 2.18 16.82 7.10
C ASP A 111 1.24 16.56 5.90
N TYR A 112 0.24 15.68 6.11
CA TYR A 112 -0.72 15.24 5.10
C TYR A 112 -0.10 14.53 3.87
N GLY A 113 1.16 14.10 3.95
CA GLY A 113 1.84 13.39 2.87
C GLY A 113 1.13 12.09 2.45
N TYR A 114 0.55 11.32 3.38
CA TYR A 114 -0.19 10.13 3.00
C TYR A 114 -1.54 10.47 2.37
N ALA A 115 -2.20 11.55 2.82
CA ALA A 115 -3.43 12.01 2.18
C ALA A 115 -3.16 12.40 0.72
N LEU A 116 -2.06 13.12 0.45
CA LEU A 116 -1.63 13.48 -0.90
C LEU A 116 -1.35 12.22 -1.75
N THR A 117 -0.58 11.27 -1.23
CA THR A 117 -0.30 9.96 -1.86
C THR A 117 -1.57 9.19 -2.21
N ILE A 118 -2.49 9.04 -1.26
CA ILE A 118 -3.71 8.26 -1.44
C ILE A 118 -4.65 8.93 -2.45
N LEU A 119 -4.70 10.27 -2.47
CA LEU A 119 -5.51 11.04 -3.41
C LEU A 119 -4.84 11.26 -4.76
N GLY A 120 -3.57 10.90 -4.94
CA GLY A 120 -2.82 11.12 -6.18
C GLY A 120 -2.56 12.61 -6.43
N LEU A 121 -2.25 13.36 -5.37
CA LEU A 121 -1.95 14.80 -5.39
C LEU A 121 -0.46 15.09 -5.09
N ASP A 122 0.33 14.07 -4.81
CA ASP A 122 1.74 14.16 -4.43
C ASP A 122 2.70 14.33 -5.62
N GLU A 123 2.24 14.13 -6.87
CA GLU A 123 3.01 14.44 -8.08
C GLU A 123 2.13 15.01 -9.21
N ASP A 124 2.63 16.01 -9.92
CA ASP A 124 1.88 16.79 -10.91
C ASP A 124 1.52 16.01 -12.20
N GLU A 125 2.14 14.84 -12.45
CA GLU A 125 2.07 14.19 -13.78
C GLU A 125 2.08 12.65 -13.78
N SER A 126 1.93 11.97 -12.64
CA SER A 126 1.89 10.50 -12.67
C SER A 126 0.63 10.04 -13.40
N GLY A 127 0.77 9.09 -14.34
CA GLY A 127 -0.35 8.51 -15.07
C GLY A 127 -1.22 7.62 -14.17
N ILE A 128 -1.95 6.66 -14.76
CA ILE A 128 -2.65 5.63 -13.97
C ILE A 128 -1.68 4.97 -12.98
N GLU A 129 -2.10 4.81 -11.73
CA GLU A 129 -1.30 4.16 -10.69
C GLU A 129 -1.81 2.73 -10.44
N GLN A 130 -0.91 1.84 -10.06
CA GLN A 130 -1.25 0.49 -9.62
C GLN A 130 -1.28 0.42 -8.10
N ILE A 131 -2.25 -0.30 -7.53
CA ILE A 131 -2.39 -0.45 -6.08
C ILE A 131 -2.30 -1.91 -5.64
N GLY A 132 -1.61 -2.15 -4.51
CA GLY A 132 -1.47 -3.47 -3.90
C GLY A 132 -1.52 -3.40 -2.38
N PHE A 133 -1.98 -4.49 -1.75
CA PHE A 133 -2.12 -4.60 -0.30
C PHE A 133 -1.48 -5.88 0.23
N ALA A 134 -0.88 -5.78 1.41
CA ALA A 134 -0.42 -6.94 2.16
C ALA A 134 -0.52 -6.66 3.67
N PHE A 135 -0.40 -7.72 4.48
CA PHE A 135 -0.41 -7.61 5.92
C PHE A 135 0.81 -8.30 6.53
N SER A 136 1.38 -7.72 7.58
CA SER A 136 2.43 -8.39 8.37
C SER A 136 2.18 -8.19 9.87
N LYS A 137 2.71 -9.10 10.68
CA LYS A 137 2.79 -8.91 12.13
C LYS A 137 3.96 -8.01 12.49
N PHE A 138 3.72 -7.09 13.41
CA PHE A 138 4.76 -6.27 14.05
C PHE A 138 4.70 -6.47 15.55
N THR A 139 5.84 -6.77 16.16
CA THR A 139 5.92 -7.08 17.59
C THR A 139 6.82 -6.05 18.27
N PHE A 140 6.22 -5.25 19.15
CA PHE A 140 6.95 -4.37 20.05
C PHE A 140 6.63 -4.75 21.51
N ASP A 141 5.92 -3.89 22.25
CA ASP A 141 5.41 -4.21 23.60
C ASP A 141 4.13 -5.06 23.54
N ILE A 142 3.37 -4.89 22.45
CA ILE A 142 2.21 -5.70 22.07
C ILE A 142 2.30 -6.01 20.58
N ASP A 143 1.54 -7.01 20.15
CA ASP A 143 1.43 -7.39 18.75
C ASP A 143 0.48 -6.44 18.00
N TRP A 144 0.91 -6.01 16.82
CA TRP A 144 0.14 -5.20 15.89
C TRP A 144 0.03 -5.89 14.54
N LEU A 145 -1.08 -5.66 13.85
CA LEU A 145 -1.22 -5.98 12.43
C LEU A 145 -0.91 -4.73 11.60
N LEU A 146 0.10 -4.82 10.74
CA LEU A 146 0.41 -3.76 9.77
C LEU A 146 -0.32 -4.06 8.47
N THR A 147 -0.96 -3.04 7.93
CA THR A 147 -1.47 -3.01 6.55
C THR A 147 -0.48 -2.22 5.70
N HIS A 148 0.05 -2.86 4.65
CA HIS A 148 0.94 -2.24 3.66
C HIS A 148 0.12 -1.90 2.42
N MET A 149 0.18 -0.64 1.99
CA MET A 149 -0.48 -0.15 0.79
C MET A 149 0.60 0.38 -0.14
N ILE A 150 0.73 -0.22 -1.31
CA ILE A 150 1.72 0.17 -2.31
C ILE A 150 1.02 0.84 -3.46
N PHE A 151 1.59 1.96 -3.92
CA PHE A 151 1.20 2.64 -5.14
C PHE A 151 2.39 2.60 -6.11
N ILE A 152 2.15 2.19 -7.35
CA ILE A 152 3.17 2.18 -8.41
C ILE A 152 2.63 2.97 -9.59
N PRO A 153 3.10 4.21 -9.80
CA PRO A 153 2.87 4.93 -11.04
C PRO A 153 3.31 4.09 -12.25
N LYS A 154 2.47 4.01 -13.30
CA LYS A 154 2.82 3.19 -14.47
C LYS A 154 4.07 3.69 -15.20
N ASP A 155 4.35 4.98 -15.13
CA ASP A 155 5.56 5.62 -15.64
C ASP A 155 6.82 5.27 -14.83
N TRP A 156 6.67 4.69 -13.64
CA TRP A 156 7.79 4.13 -12.88
C TRP A 156 8.12 2.69 -13.26
N ILE A 157 7.32 2.03 -14.10
CA ILE A 157 7.59 0.66 -14.53
C ILE A 157 8.66 0.68 -15.63
N LEU A 158 9.79 0.07 -15.33
CA LEU A 158 10.96 0.02 -16.20
C LEU A 158 10.76 -0.96 -17.37
N GLU A 159 11.23 -0.58 -18.55
CA GLU A 159 11.27 -1.50 -19.69
C GLU A 159 12.31 -2.61 -19.46
N LYS A 160 12.16 -3.75 -20.15
CA LYS A 160 13.05 -4.93 -20.01
C LYS A 160 14.55 -4.67 -20.25
N GLY A 161 14.93 -3.50 -20.77
CA GLY A 161 16.33 -3.07 -20.95
C GLY A 161 16.87 -2.14 -19.87
N GLN A 162 16.06 -1.78 -18.86
CA GLN A 162 16.39 -0.84 -17.79
C GLN A 162 16.49 -1.51 -16.40
N ILE A 163 16.21 -2.82 -16.32
CA ILE A 163 16.27 -3.65 -15.10
C ILE A 163 17.68 -4.20 -14.91
#